data_AF-A0A132HVI4-F1
#
_entry.id   AF-A0A132HVI4-F1
#
_cell.length_a   1.000
_cell.length_b   1.000
_cell.length_c   1.000
_cell.angle_alpha   90.00
_cell.angle_beta   90.00
_cell.angle_gamma   90.00
#
_symmetry.space_group_name_H-M   'P 1'
#
loop_
_entity.id
_entity.type
_entity.pdbx_description
1 polymer ?
#
loop_
_entity_poly.entity_id
_entity_poly.type
_entity_poly.pdbx_seq_one_letter_code
_entity_poly.pdbx_strand_id
1 'polypeptide(L)'
;MMTPRTRRLSISTLVGALVGISVAIAGVYVTRSSHERHTDLHEMLHEAVPLDANEREILELKEEAFAQRRREIEMRLRAANGKLANAIARNPNWSPEVEAATQEVERAAGDLQRATLVHVFEMRAGLKPEHRPAYDRVLVDALRRGSQ
;
A
#
# COMPACT_ATOMS: atom_id res chain seq x y z
N MET A 1 36.65 -17.68 26.97
CA MET A 1 36.06 -16.53 27.69
C MET A 1 36.01 -15.34 26.74
N MET A 2 34.85 -15.00 26.19
CA MET A 2 34.69 -13.77 25.38
C MET A 2 34.61 -12.56 26.29
N THR A 3 35.41 -11.52 26.01
CA THR A 3 35.46 -10.29 26.81
C THR A 3 34.11 -9.54 26.76
N PRO A 4 33.75 -8.78 27.81
CA PRO A 4 32.43 -8.14 27.91
C PRO A 4 32.11 -7.17 26.76
N ARG A 5 33.14 -6.67 26.06
CA ARG A 5 33.02 -5.81 24.87
C ARG A 5 32.57 -6.58 23.63
N THR A 6 33.10 -7.79 23.38
CA THR A 6 32.73 -8.59 22.20
C THR A 6 31.33 -9.19 22.34
N ARG A 7 30.93 -9.55 23.57
CA ARG A 7 29.57 -10.03 23.86
C ARG A 7 28.49 -8.97 23.59
N ARG A 8 28.76 -7.69 23.89
CA ARG A 8 27.82 -6.58 23.60
C ARG A 8 27.69 -6.29 22.11
N LEU A 9 28.81 -6.34 21.37
CA LEU A 9 28.82 -6.17 19.91
C LEU A 9 28.07 -7.30 19.19
N SER A 10 28.24 -8.56 19.63
CA SER A 10 27.50 -9.69 19.07
C SER A 10 25.99 -9.61 19.35
N ILE A 11 25.60 -9.14 20.53
CA ILE A 11 24.18 -8.97 20.89
C ILE A 11 23.54 -7.83 20.09
N SER A 12 24.23 -6.68 19.91
CA SER A 12 23.69 -5.58 19.11
C SER A 12 23.49 -5.95 17.65
N THR A 13 24.41 -6.71 17.06
CA THR A 13 24.28 -7.19 15.67
C THR A 13 23.12 -8.18 15.52
N LEU A 14 22.93 -9.07 16.51
CA LEU A 14 21.85 -10.05 16.50
C LEU A 14 20.47 -9.37 16.66
N VAL A 15 20.35 -8.43 17.59
CA VAL A 15 19.12 -7.65 17.80
C VAL A 15 18.82 -6.82 16.56
N GLY A 16 19.83 -6.22 15.96
CA GLY A 16 19.68 -5.45 14.73
C GLY A 16 19.18 -6.27 13.54
N ALA A 17 19.73 -7.47 13.35
CA ALA A 17 19.27 -8.40 12.33
C ALA A 17 17.81 -8.84 12.57
N LEU A 18 17.44 -9.14 13.82
CA LEU A 18 16.07 -9.52 14.19
C LEU A 18 15.07 -8.38 13.92
N VAL A 19 15.38 -7.15 14.31
CA VAL A 19 14.51 -5.99 14.05
C VAL A 19 14.39 -5.71 12.55
N GLY A 20 15.50 -5.78 11.80
CA GLY A 20 15.47 -5.61 10.35
C GLY A 20 14.59 -6.65 9.64
N ILE A 21 14.65 -7.91 10.08
CA ILE A 21 13.78 -8.99 9.59
C ILE A 21 12.32 -8.71 9.97
N SER A 22 12.03 -8.31 11.20
CA SER A 22 10.67 -7.99 11.65
C SER A 22 10.05 -6.82 10.88
N VAL A 23 10.83 -5.77 10.60
CA VAL A 23 10.38 -4.61 9.82
C VAL A 23 10.21 -4.96 8.34
N ALA A 24 11.11 -5.77 7.77
CA ALA A 24 10.96 -6.24 6.39
C ALA A 24 9.72 -7.15 6.24
N ILE A 25 9.49 -8.05 7.20
CA ILE A 25 8.28 -8.89 7.23
C ILE A 25 7.05 -8.02 7.43
N ALA A 26 7.06 -7.06 8.36
CA ALA A 26 5.94 -6.15 8.57
C ALA A 26 5.67 -5.29 7.33
N GLY A 27 6.70 -4.77 6.66
CA GLY A 27 6.59 -4.01 5.42
C GLY A 27 6.01 -4.86 4.29
N VAL A 28 6.49 -6.09 4.10
CA VAL A 28 5.93 -7.04 3.12
C VAL A 28 4.49 -7.41 3.48
N TYR A 29 4.17 -7.60 4.76
CA TYR A 29 2.83 -8.00 5.21
C TYR A 29 1.82 -6.85 5.08
N VAL A 30 2.20 -5.63 5.45
CA VAL A 30 1.39 -4.42 5.30
C VAL A 30 1.17 -4.11 3.82
N THR A 31 2.21 -4.22 2.99
CA THR A 31 2.06 -3.99 1.55
C THR A 31 1.20 -5.07 0.89
N ARG A 32 1.43 -6.36 1.15
CA ARG A 32 0.57 -7.43 0.62
C ARG A 32 -0.88 -7.30 1.07
N SER A 33 -1.12 -7.15 2.37
CA SER A 33 -2.50 -7.08 2.90
C SER A 33 -3.25 -5.84 2.44
N SER A 34 -2.55 -4.74 2.13
CA SER A 34 -3.18 -3.55 1.55
C SER A 34 -3.41 -3.74 0.05
N HIS A 35 -2.42 -4.26 -0.70
CA HIS A 35 -2.54 -4.56 -2.13
C HIS A 35 -3.66 -5.57 -2.43
N GLU A 36 -3.75 -6.65 -1.66
CA GLU A 36 -4.77 -7.69 -1.87
C GLU A 36 -6.18 -7.13 -1.59
N ARG A 37 -6.38 -6.39 -0.50
CA ARG A 37 -7.68 -5.76 -0.20
C ARG A 37 -8.10 -4.69 -1.23
N HIS A 38 -7.14 -3.92 -1.75
CA HIS A 38 -7.44 -2.89 -2.75
C HIS A 38 -7.75 -3.48 -4.12
N THR A 39 -7.05 -4.55 -4.50
CA THR A 39 -7.32 -5.28 -5.75
C THR A 39 -8.69 -5.95 -5.67
N ASP A 40 -9.03 -6.55 -4.53
CA ASP A 40 -10.31 -7.19 -4.29
C ASP A 40 -11.49 -6.19 -4.38
N LEU A 41 -11.42 -5.04 -3.69
CA LEU A 41 -12.45 -4.00 -3.80
C LEU A 41 -12.64 -3.50 -5.24
N HIS A 42 -11.54 -3.27 -5.95
CA HIS A 42 -11.58 -2.76 -7.32
C HIS A 42 -12.20 -3.76 -8.29
N GLU A 43 -11.80 -5.03 -8.20
CA GLU A 43 -12.33 -6.12 -9.03
C GLU A 43 -13.82 -6.35 -8.77
N MET A 44 -14.25 -6.35 -7.51
CA MET A 44 -15.66 -6.45 -7.14
C MET A 44 -16.52 -5.32 -7.75
N LEU A 45 -15.97 -4.10 -7.86
CA LEU A 45 -16.69 -2.96 -8.43
C LEU A 45 -16.78 -3.03 -9.96
N HIS A 46 -15.79 -3.64 -10.63
CA HIS A 46 -15.83 -3.90 -12.07
C HIS A 46 -16.87 -4.94 -12.46
N GLU A 47 -17.08 -5.94 -11.60
CA GLU A 47 -18.10 -6.99 -11.83
C GLU A 47 -19.52 -6.54 -11.44
N ALA A 48 -19.65 -5.52 -10.59
CA ALA A 48 -20.91 -5.12 -9.97
C ALA A 48 -21.93 -4.49 -10.92
N VAL A 49 -21.48 -3.86 -12.01
CA VAL A 49 -22.32 -3.02 -12.85
C VAL A 49 -22.15 -3.42 -14.32
N PRO A 50 -23.22 -3.82 -15.02
CA PRO A 50 -23.15 -4.02 -16.46
C PRO A 50 -22.98 -2.67 -17.14
N LEU A 51 -21.75 -2.40 -17.62
CA LEU A 51 -21.41 -1.17 -18.32
C LEU A 51 -21.88 -1.22 -19.77
N ASP A 52 -22.47 -0.12 -20.25
CA ASP A 52 -22.63 0.06 -21.69
C ASP A 52 -21.30 0.44 -22.38
N ALA A 53 -21.32 0.50 -23.72
CA ALA A 53 -20.12 0.77 -24.51
C ALA A 53 -19.48 2.15 -24.20
N ASN A 54 -20.30 3.18 -23.95
CA ASN A 54 -19.80 4.52 -23.68
C ASN A 54 -19.23 4.64 -22.26
N GLU A 55 -19.90 4.02 -21.27
CA GLU A 55 -19.39 3.96 -19.91
C GLU A 55 -18.07 3.18 -19.85
N ARG A 56 -17.94 2.10 -20.61
CA ARG A 56 -16.70 1.31 -20.70
C ARG A 56 -15.53 2.14 -21.22
N GLU A 57 -15.71 2.85 -22.32
CA GLU A 57 -14.65 3.71 -22.89
C GLU A 57 -14.21 4.81 -21.90
N ILE A 58 -15.17 5.46 -21.22
CA ILE A 58 -14.88 6.48 -20.20
C ILE A 58 -14.13 5.86 -19.01
N LEU A 59 -14.52 4.67 -18.57
CA LEU A 59 -13.89 4.00 -17.45
C LEU A 59 -12.50 3.47 -17.80
N GLU A 60 -12.26 2.98 -19.02
CA GLU A 60 -10.94 2.54 -19.48
C GLU A 60 -9.92 3.68 -19.40
N LEU A 61 -10.27 4.89 -19.84
CA LEU A 61 -9.39 6.06 -19.71
C LEU A 61 -9.08 6.41 -18.24
N LYS A 62 -10.05 6.24 -17.35
CA LYS A 62 -9.86 6.46 -15.90
C LYS A 62 -8.97 5.37 -15.29
N GLU A 63 -9.12 4.12 -15.72
CA GLU A 63 -8.27 3.01 -15.30
C GLU A 63 -6.81 3.20 -15.71
N GLU A 64 -6.56 3.67 -16.94
CA GLU A 64 -5.20 3.98 -17.38
C GLU A 64 -4.55 5.07 -16.54
N ALA A 65 -5.29 6.14 -16.24
CA ALA A 65 -4.83 7.23 -15.38
C ALA A 65 -4.53 6.73 -13.95
N PHE A 66 -5.42 5.92 -13.38
CA PHE A 66 -5.20 5.32 -12.06
C PHE A 66 -4.01 4.36 -12.06
N ALA A 67 -3.85 3.52 -13.08
CA ALA A 67 -2.74 2.60 -13.19
C ALA A 67 -1.39 3.31 -13.27
N GLN A 68 -1.32 4.45 -13.98
CA GLN A 68 -0.15 5.32 -13.99
C GLN A 68 0.15 5.87 -12.60
N ARG A 69 -0.87 6.45 -11.94
CA ARG A 69 -0.71 7.01 -10.59
C ARG A 69 -0.29 5.95 -9.57
N ARG A 70 -0.88 4.76 -9.63
CA ARG A 70 -0.54 3.61 -8.78
C ARG A 70 0.92 3.23 -8.94
N ARG A 71 1.41 3.08 -10.18
CA ARG A 71 2.81 2.75 -10.47
C ARG A 71 3.78 3.79 -9.89
N GLU A 72 3.46 5.08 -9.99
CA GLU A 72 4.28 6.14 -9.39
C GLU A 72 4.40 6.00 -7.87
N ILE A 73 3.28 5.76 -7.20
CA ILE A 73 3.25 5.61 -5.73
C ILE A 73 4.01 4.35 -5.31
N GLU A 74 3.81 3.23 -6.01
CA GLU A 74 4.54 1.98 -5.75
C GLU A 74 6.05 2.13 -5.95
N MET A 75 6.49 2.90 -6.95
CA MET A 75 7.92 3.20 -7.13
C MET A 75 8.48 3.98 -5.93
N ARG A 76 7.74 4.99 -5.43
CA ARG A 76 8.13 5.72 -4.22
C ARG A 76 8.20 4.81 -3.00
N LEU A 77 7.23 3.91 -2.84
CA LEU A 77 7.21 2.94 -1.76
C LEU A 77 8.40 1.98 -1.80
N ARG A 78 8.74 1.44 -2.98
CA ARG A 78 9.94 0.60 -3.16
C ARG A 78 11.23 1.37 -2.85
N ALA A 79 11.32 2.63 -3.29
CA ALA A 79 12.47 3.47 -2.99
C ALA A 79 12.60 3.76 -1.49
N ALA A 80 11.49 4.07 -0.79
CA ALA A 80 11.45 4.29 0.65
C ALA A 80 11.88 3.03 1.43
N ASN A 81 11.39 1.85 1.03
CA ASN A 81 11.83 0.57 1.59
C ASN A 81 13.34 0.34 1.40
N GLY A 82 13.88 0.69 0.23
CA GLY A 82 15.33 0.64 -0.03
C GLY A 82 16.12 1.56 0.90
N LYS A 83 15.64 2.79 1.14
CA LYS A 83 16.24 3.72 2.11
C LYS A 83 16.19 3.17 3.54
N LEU A 84 15.07 2.59 3.95
CA LEU A 84 14.88 2.00 5.27
C LEU A 84 15.83 0.82 5.49
N ALA A 85 15.91 -0.09 4.52
CA ALA A 85 16.85 -1.21 4.55
C ALA A 85 18.30 -0.73 4.68
N ASN A 86 18.69 0.29 3.91
CA ASN A 86 20.02 0.88 3.98
C ASN A 86 20.29 1.58 5.33
N ALA A 87 19.29 2.24 5.91
CA ALA A 87 19.43 2.89 7.22
C ALA A 87 19.66 1.87 8.34
N ILE A 88 18.85 0.81 8.36
CA ILE A 88 18.98 -0.31 9.31
C ILE A 88 20.34 -1.02 9.13
N ALA A 89 20.78 -1.24 7.89
CA ALA A 89 22.07 -1.88 7.62
C ALA A 89 23.26 -1.06 8.15
N ARG A 90 23.17 0.28 8.14
CA ARG A 90 24.21 1.17 8.70
C ARG A 90 24.17 1.24 10.22
N ASN A 91 22.98 1.41 10.80
CA ASN A 91 22.78 1.47 12.23
C ASN A 91 21.46 0.78 12.58
N PRO A 92 21.49 -0.42 13.15
CA PRO A 92 20.28 -1.20 13.37
C PRO A 92 19.62 -0.83 14.71
N ASN A 93 19.52 0.46 14.99
CA ASN A 93 18.78 1.06 16.08
C ASN A 93 17.78 2.06 15.50
N TRP A 94 16.82 2.49 16.31
CA TRP A 94 15.90 3.56 15.92
C TRP A 94 16.64 4.90 15.85
N SER A 95 17.22 5.19 14.69
CA SER A 95 17.97 6.42 14.42
C SER A 95 17.09 7.44 13.68
N PRO A 96 17.49 8.72 13.60
CA PRO A 96 16.79 9.71 12.79
C PRO A 96 16.62 9.30 11.32
N GLU A 97 17.56 8.54 10.76
CA GLU A 97 17.48 8.03 9.39
C GLU A 97 16.45 6.90 9.24
N VAL A 98 16.34 6.02 10.25
CA VAL A 98 15.32 4.96 10.28
C VAL A 98 13.93 5.58 10.43
N GLU A 99 13.77 6.54 11.34
CA GLU A 99 12.53 7.32 11.51
C GLU A 99 12.10 7.99 10.21
N ALA A 100 13.01 8.74 9.55
CA ALA A 100 12.70 9.43 8.31
C ALA A 100 12.30 8.48 7.18
N ALA A 101 13.01 7.36 7.02
CA ALA A 101 12.68 6.36 6.01
C ALA A 101 11.34 5.65 6.30
N THR A 102 11.04 5.37 7.57
CA THR A 102 9.73 4.83 7.99
C THR A 102 8.60 5.80 7.65
N GLN A 103 8.74 7.09 7.95
CA GLN A 103 7.74 8.10 7.59
C GLN A 103 7.53 8.22 6.06
N GLU A 104 8.59 8.01 5.26
CA GLU A 104 8.44 7.94 3.80
C GLU A 104 7.61 6.72 3.36
N VAL A 105 7.85 5.55 3.98
CA VAL A 105 7.07 4.33 3.72
C VAL A 105 5.60 4.54 4.10
N GLU A 106 5.32 5.05 5.30
CA GLU A 106 3.97 5.32 5.78
C GLU A 106 3.22 6.30 4.88
N ARG A 107 3.89 7.38 4.46
CA ARG A 107 3.30 8.36 3.54
C ARG A 107 2.97 7.73 2.18
N ALA A 108 3.88 6.94 1.60
CA ALA A 108 3.64 6.28 0.32
C ALA A 108 2.51 5.24 0.40
N ALA A 109 2.44 4.47 1.50
CA ALA A 109 1.35 3.54 1.75
C ALA A 109 0.01 4.26 1.90
N GLY A 110 -0.04 5.35 2.67
CA GLY A 110 -1.24 6.17 2.84
C GLY A 110 -1.69 6.85 1.55
N ASP A 111 -0.74 7.33 0.73
CA ASP A 111 -1.03 7.89 -0.60
C ASP A 111 -1.66 6.84 -1.52
N LEU A 112 -1.20 5.58 -1.48
CA LEU A 112 -1.76 4.50 -2.27
C LEU A 112 -3.20 4.20 -1.87
N GLN A 113 -3.48 4.08 -0.57
CA GLN A 113 -4.83 3.87 -0.05
C GLN A 113 -5.76 5.01 -0.46
N ARG A 114 -5.30 6.26 -0.33
CA ARG A 114 -6.08 7.44 -0.74
C ARG A 114 -6.36 7.43 -2.23
N ALA A 115 -5.35 7.15 -3.07
CA ALA A 115 -5.51 7.11 -4.52
C ALA A 115 -6.56 6.07 -4.95
N THR A 116 -6.56 4.88 -4.34
CA THR A 116 -7.58 3.85 -4.60
C THR A 116 -8.99 4.33 -4.23
N LEU A 117 -9.17 4.96 -3.06
CA LEU A 117 -10.47 5.48 -2.66
C LEU A 117 -10.97 6.60 -3.59
N VAL A 118 -10.08 7.50 -4.01
CA VAL A 118 -10.41 8.55 -4.97
C VAL A 118 -10.83 7.94 -6.30
N HIS A 119 -10.07 6.97 -6.82
CA HIS A 119 -10.37 6.28 -8.08
C HIS A 119 -11.76 5.63 -8.08
N VAL A 120 -12.15 5.01 -6.97
CA VAL A 120 -13.49 4.44 -6.81
C VAL A 120 -14.61 5.48 -7.01
N PHE A 121 -14.43 6.70 -6.51
CA PHE A 121 -15.40 7.78 -6.77
C PHE A 121 -15.29 8.33 -8.21
N GLU A 122 -14.09 8.33 -8.80
CA GLU A 122 -13.91 8.74 -10.21
C GLU A 122 -14.58 7.78 -11.19
N MET A 123 -14.55 6.48 -10.91
CA MET A 123 -15.30 5.46 -11.64
C MET A 123 -16.81 5.72 -11.52
N ARG A 124 -17.31 5.87 -10.29
CA ARG A 124 -18.73 6.20 -10.04
C ARG A 124 -19.20 7.43 -10.82
N ALA A 125 -18.36 8.46 -10.92
CA ALA A 125 -18.68 9.68 -11.66
C ALA A 125 -18.81 9.47 -13.17
N GLY A 126 -18.09 8.48 -13.73
CA GLY A 126 -18.19 8.07 -15.14
C GLY A 126 -19.45 7.27 -15.47
N LEU A 127 -20.13 6.73 -14.46
CA LEU A 127 -21.37 5.99 -14.64
C LEU A 127 -22.57 6.91 -14.87
N LYS A 128 -23.53 6.41 -15.64
CA LYS A 128 -24.86 6.99 -15.78
C LYS A 128 -25.60 7.00 -14.43
N PRO A 129 -26.46 8.01 -14.16
CA PRO A 129 -27.15 8.14 -12.88
C PRO A 129 -27.90 6.88 -12.43
N GLU A 130 -28.49 6.13 -13.35
CA GLU A 130 -29.24 4.89 -13.10
C GLU A 130 -28.37 3.71 -12.65
N HIS A 131 -27.08 3.69 -12.99
CA HIS A 131 -26.14 2.63 -12.62
C HIS A 131 -25.44 2.87 -11.28
N ARG A 132 -25.37 4.14 -10.84
CA ARG A 132 -24.70 4.53 -9.57
C ARG A 132 -25.28 3.83 -8.32
N PRO A 133 -26.60 3.62 -8.15
CA PRO A 133 -27.13 2.94 -6.98
C PRO A 133 -26.71 1.46 -6.86
N ALA A 134 -26.43 0.78 -7.99
CA ALA A 134 -25.90 -0.58 -7.97
C ALA A 134 -24.43 -0.58 -7.53
N TYR A 135 -23.63 0.33 -8.09
CA TYR A 135 -22.24 0.58 -7.70
C TYR A 135 -22.09 0.88 -6.20
N ASP A 136 -22.92 1.81 -5.70
CA ASP A 136 -22.87 2.27 -4.30
C ASP A 136 -23.13 1.14 -3.30
N ARG A 137 -24.04 0.21 -3.63
CA ARG A 137 -24.31 -0.97 -2.78
C ARG A 137 -23.08 -1.87 -2.66
N VAL A 138 -22.45 -2.20 -3.78
CA VAL A 138 -21.25 -3.06 -3.77
C VAL A 138 -20.09 -2.38 -3.04
N LEU A 139 -19.91 -1.07 -3.25
CA LEU A 139 -18.89 -0.29 -2.54
C LEU A 139 -19.09 -0.36 -1.02
N VAL A 140 -20.30 -0.08 -0.54
CA VAL A 140 -20.61 -0.12 0.90
C VAL A 140 -20.41 -1.53 1.47
N ASP A 141 -20.88 -2.56 0.76
CA ASP A 141 -20.76 -3.94 1.20
C ASP A 141 -19.29 -4.40 1.27
N ALA A 142 -18.47 -4.03 0.27
CA ALA A 142 -17.06 -4.36 0.25
C ALA A 142 -16.29 -3.65 1.37
N LEU A 143 -16.57 -2.36 1.61
CA LEU A 143 -15.97 -1.62 2.73
C LEU A 143 -16.39 -2.19 4.09
N ARG A 144 -17.65 -2.63 4.22
CA ARG A 144 -18.15 -3.25 5.45
C ARG A 144 -17.49 -4.61 5.70
N ARG A 145 -17.31 -5.44 4.66
CA ARG A 145 -16.59 -6.72 4.78
C ARG A 145 -15.13 -6.51 5.17
N GLY A 146 -14.44 -5.52 4.58
CA GLY A 146 -13.05 -5.21 4.92
C GLY A 146 -12.85 -4.61 6.32
N SER A 147 -13.94 -4.26 7.01
CA SER A 147 -13.93 -3.76 8.41
C SER A 147 -14.18 -4.84 9.46
N GLN A 148 -14.49 -6.07 9.04
CA GLN A 148 -14.67 -7.26 9.89
C GLN A 148 -13.39 -8.09 9.93
#